data_AF-A0A442NVS9-F1
#
_entry.id   AF-A0A442NVS9-F1
#
_cell.length_a   1.000
_cell.length_b   1.000
_cell.length_c   1.000
_cell.angle_alpha   90.00
_cell.angle_beta   90.00
_cell.angle_gamma   90.00
#
_symmetry.space_group_name_H-M   'P 1'
#
loop_
_entity.id
_entity.type
_entity.pdbx_description
1 polymer ?
#
loop_
_entity_poly.entity_id
_entity_poly.type
_entity_poly.pdbx_seq_one_letter_code
_entity_poly.pdbx_strand_id
1 'polypeptide(L)' 'MPSSYNIGAHYETLVRELVGSGRFASASEVLRDSLRLLEERAAQRKAKLAALRDEIRAGIESGPGIPADAIFDRLEA' A
#
# COMPACT_ATOMS: atom_id res chain seq x y z
N MET A 1 3.50 -2.63 -31.37
CA MET A 1 2.58 -3.78 -31.19
C MET A 1 2.09 -3.79 -29.75
N PRO A 2 0.83 -4.15 -29.45
CA PRO A 2 0.41 -4.34 -28.08
C PRO A 2 1.22 -5.49 -27.45
N SER A 3 1.71 -5.27 -26.24
CA SER A 3 2.37 -6.32 -25.45
C SER A 3 1.33 -7.34 -25.01
N SER A 4 1.59 -8.63 -25.23
CA SER A 4 0.75 -9.72 -24.76
C SER A 4 1.35 -10.32 -23.49
N TYR A 5 0.53 -10.49 -22.46
CA TYR A 5 0.94 -11.05 -21.17
C TYR A 5 -0.01 -12.19 -20.80
N ASN A 6 0.55 -13.31 -20.33
CA ASN A 6 -0.23 -14.37 -19.72
C ASN A 6 -0.41 -14.05 -18.23
N ILE A 7 -1.66 -13.82 -17.83
CA ILE A 7 -2.02 -13.47 -16.44
C ILE A 7 -2.71 -14.64 -15.72
N GLY A 8 -2.91 -15.78 -16.38
CA GLY A 8 -3.56 -16.96 -15.81
C GLY A 8 -5.09 -16.90 -15.80
N ALA A 9 -5.69 -18.10 -15.77
CA ALA A 9 -7.13 -18.30 -16.01
C ALA A 9 -8.06 -17.53 -15.06
N HIS A 10 -7.67 -17.38 -13.80
CA HIS A 10 -8.44 -16.61 -12.81
C HIS A 10 -8.57 -15.14 -13.22
N TYR A 11 -7.45 -14.47 -13.51
CA TYR A 11 -7.46 -13.05 -13.85
C TYR A 11 -8.01 -12.81 -15.26
N GLU A 12 -7.80 -13.72 -16.21
CA GLU A 12 -8.46 -13.64 -17.51
C GLU A 12 -9.98 -13.71 -17.39
N THR A 13 -10.52 -14.53 -16.48
CA THR A 13 -11.96 -14.61 -16.22
C THR A 13 -12.47 -13.31 -15.62
N LEU A 14 -11.78 -12.78 -14.61
CA LEU A 14 -12.10 -11.49 -14.01
C LEU A 14 -12.10 -10.36 -15.05
N VAL A 15 -11.09 -10.29 -15.93
CA VAL A 15 -11.02 -9.27 -16.99
C VAL A 15 -12.21 -9.41 -17.94
N ARG A 16 -12.59 -10.64 -18.34
CA ARG A 16 -13.77 -10.88 -19.17
C ARG A 16 -15.06 -10.42 -18.50
N GLU A 17 -15.25 -10.69 -17.21
CA GLU A 17 -16.43 -10.25 -16.45
C GLU A 17 -16.50 -8.73 -16.34
N LEU A 18 -15.37 -8.08 -16.02
CA LEU A 18 -15.29 -6.63 -15.89
C LEU A 18 -15.59 -5.90 -17.21
N VAL A 19 -15.07 -6.40 -18.34
CA VAL A 19 -15.38 -5.86 -19.66
C VAL A 19 -16.82 -6.19 -20.06
N GLY A 20 -17.27 -7.43 -19.85
CA GLY A 20 -18.63 -7.87 -20.17
C GLY A 20 -19.72 -7.14 -19.39
N SER A 21 -19.42 -6.68 -18.17
CA SER A 21 -20.30 -5.83 -17.37
C SER A 21 -20.43 -4.39 -17.88
N GLY A 22 -19.59 -3.97 -18.82
CA GLY A 22 -19.51 -2.60 -19.32
C GLY A 22 -18.75 -1.64 -18.40
N ARG A 23 -18.20 -2.11 -17.25
CA ARG A 23 -17.40 -1.28 -16.35
C ARG A 23 -16.10 -0.79 -17.00
N PHE A 24 -15.56 -1.56 -17.94
CA PHE A 24 -14.36 -1.20 -18.70
C PHE A 24 -14.59 -1.48 -20.19
N ALA A 25 -14.02 -0.66 -21.06
CA ALA A 25 -14.17 -0.80 -22.51
C ALA A 25 -13.23 -1.86 -23.11
N SER A 26 -12.13 -2.22 -22.42
CA SER A 26 -11.18 -3.21 -22.91
C SER A 26 -10.32 -3.85 -21.82
N ALA A 27 -9.73 -5.01 -22.12
CA ALA A 27 -8.75 -5.66 -21.25
C ALA A 27 -7.53 -4.75 -20.97
N SER A 28 -7.07 -4.00 -21.97
CA SER A 28 -5.96 -3.05 -21.80
C SER A 28 -6.30 -1.89 -20.85
N GLU A 29 -7.57 -1.54 -20.72
CA GLU A 29 -8.01 -0.55 -19.74
C GLU A 29 -8.00 -1.14 -18.33
N VAL A 30 -8.54 -2.35 -18.14
CA VAL A 30 -8.52 -3.08 -16.86
C VAL A 30 -7.09 -3.24 -16.34
N LEU A 31 -6.16 -3.64 -17.22
CA LEU A 31 -4.76 -3.83 -16.86
C LEU A 31 -4.08 -2.51 -16.46
N ARG A 32 -4.32 -1.41 -17.22
CA ARG A 32 -3.77 -0.10 -16.88
C ARG A 32 -4.28 0.41 -15.54
N ASP A 33 -5.57 0.22 -15.26
CA ASP A 33 -6.16 0.62 -13.97
C ASP A 33 -5.60 -0.22 -12.81
N SER A 34 -5.46 -1.53 -13.03
CA SER A 34 -4.85 -2.44 -12.05
C SER A 34 -3.40 -2.07 -11.74
N LEU A 35 -2.61 -1.70 -12.76
CA LEU A 35 -1.23 -1.27 -12.60
C LEU A 35 -1.14 0.08 -11.87
N ARG A 36 -2.05 1.03 -12.17
CA ARG A 36 -2.13 2.30 -11.43
C ARG A 36 -2.39 2.06 -9.94
N LEU A 37 -3.33 1.19 -9.61
CA LEU A 37 -3.60 0.82 -8.22
C LEU A 37 -2.40 0.15 -7.54
N LEU A 38 -1.64 -0.67 -8.28
CA LEU A 38 -0.41 -1.28 -7.79
C LEU A 38 0.67 -0.23 -7.50
N GLU A 39 0.86 0.73 -8.41
CA GLU A 39 1.80 1.85 -8.25
C GLU A 39 1.45 2.71 -7.03
N GLU A 40 0.17 3.06 -6.86
CA GLU A 40 -0.31 3.82 -5.70
C GLU A 40 -0.03 3.09 -4.39
N ARG A 41 -0.33 1.79 -4.31
CA ARG A 41 -0.04 0.96 -3.13
C ARG A 41 1.47 0.87 -2.85
N ALA A 42 2.29 0.74 -3.89
CA ALA A 42 3.74 0.71 -3.76
C ALA A 42 4.27 2.05 -3.22
N ALA A 43 3.78 3.17 -3.75
CA ALA A 43 4.14 4.51 -3.29
C ALA A 43 3.73 4.74 -1.82
N GLN A 44 2.50 4.37 -1.45
CA GLN A 44 2.02 4.44 -0.07
C GLN A 44 2.86 3.59 0.88
N ARG A 45 3.18 2.35 0.49
CA ARG A 45 4.04 1.48 1.31
C ARG A 45 5.44 2.07 1.49
N LYS A 46 6.02 2.62 0.43
CA LYS A 46 7.34 3.28 0.50
C LYS A 46 7.31 4.48 1.45
N ALA A 47 6.29 5.35 1.34
CA ALA A 47 6.13 6.51 2.20
C ALA A 47 5.94 6.10 3.67
N LYS A 48 5.09 5.10 3.94
CA LYS A 48 4.87 4.57 5.30
C LYS A 48 6.15 4.00 5.91
N LEU A 49 6.93 3.25 5.14
CA LEU A 49 8.20 2.70 5.62
C LEU A 49 9.25 3.80 5.87
N ALA A 50 9.27 4.86 5.06
CA ALA A 50 10.13 6.01 5.30
C ALA A 50 9.75 6.70 6.62
N ALA A 51 8.47 7.05 6.78
CA ALA A 51 7.97 7.67 8.01
C ALA A 51 8.26 6.82 9.25
N LEU A 52 8.01 5.51 9.21
CA LEU A 52 8.32 4.63 10.35
C LEU A 52 9.81 4.62 10.71
N ARG A 53 10.71 4.66 9.71
CA ARG A 53 12.15 4.71 9.96
C ARG A 53 12.57 6.04 10.59
N ASP A 54 11.96 7.14 10.15
CA ASP A 54 12.23 8.46 10.69
C ASP A 54 11.74 8.57 12.14
N GLU A 55 10.53 8.07 12.44
CA GLU A 55 9.99 8.02 13.82
C GLU A 55 10.83 7.13 14.75
N ILE A 56 11.29 5.96 14.27
CA ILE A 56 12.20 5.10 15.05
C ILE A 56 13.51 5.84 15.33
N ARG A 57 14.06 6.54 14.33
CA ARG A 57 15.28 7.32 14.51
C ARG A 57 15.08 8.43 15.53
N ALA A 58 14.00 9.20 15.41
CA ALA A 58 13.64 10.24 16.36
C ALA A 58 13.51 9.66 17.78
N GLY A 59 12.90 8.48 17.93
CA GLY A 59 12.82 7.76 19.20
C GLY A 59 14.20 7.38 19.76
N ILE A 60 15.10 6.85 18.93
CA ILE A 60 16.47 6.51 19.34
C ILE A 60 17.25 7.77 19.77
N GLU A 61 17.06 8.87 19.05
CA GLU A 61 17.72 10.16 19.31
C GLU A 61 17.09 10.94 20.47
N SER A 62 15.91 10.52 20.95
CA SER A 62 15.16 11.21 22.03
C SER A 62 15.76 11.04 23.42
N GLY A 63 16.79 10.20 23.55
CA GLY A 63 17.50 9.95 24.81
C GLY A 63 17.09 8.63 25.47
N PRO A 64 17.48 8.42 26.74
CA PRO A 64 17.21 7.17 27.44
C PRO A 64 15.71 6.99 27.72
N GLY A 65 15.27 5.73 27.69
CA GLY A 65 13.91 5.39 28.09
C GLY A 65 13.64 5.75 29.55
N ILE A 66 12.40 6.16 29.83
CA ILE A 66 11.91 6.49 31.16
C ILE A 66 11.05 5.32 31.67
N PRO A 67 11.11 4.93 32.96
CA PRO A 67 10.23 3.91 33.53
C PRO A 67 8.75 4.26 33.31
N ALA A 68 7.95 3.27 32.92
CA ALA A 68 6.54 3.46 32.60
C ALA A 68 5.73 3.97 33.82
N ASP A 69 6.00 3.44 35.01
CA ASP A 69 5.33 3.84 36.26
C ASP A 69 5.47 5.35 36.52
N ALA A 70 6.67 5.90 36.31
CA ALA A 70 6.93 7.34 36.47
C ALA A 70 6.22 8.24 35.42
N ILE A 71 5.75 7.65 34.31
CA ILE A 71 4.87 8.32 33.35
C ILE A 71 3.41 8.23 33.82
N PHE A 72 2.95 7.03 34.22
CA PHE A 72 1.58 6.81 34.65
C PHE A 72 1.21 7.60 35.91
N ASP A 73 2.10 7.63 36.91
CA ASP A 73 1.93 8.41 38.14
C ASP A 73 1.73 9.91 37.87
N ARG A 74 2.30 10.44 36.78
CA ARG A 74 2.14 11.86 36.37
C ARG A 74 0.82 12.12 35.67
N LEU A 75 0.30 11.15 34.93
CA LEU A 75 -0.93 11.30 34.14
C LEU A 75 -2.19 11.20 35.02
N GLU A 76 -2.08 10.56 36.18
CA GLU A 76 -3.17 10.43 37.17
C GLU A 76 -3.21 11.56 38.22
N ALA A 77 -2.21 12.46 38.22
CA ALA A 77 -2.10 13.62 39.13
C ALA A 77 -2.77 14.88 38.55
#